data_AF-A0A4R6YIK8-F1
#
_entry.id   AF-A0A4R6YIK8-F1
#
_cell.length_a   1.000
_cell.length_b   1.000
_cell.length_c   1.000
_cell.angle_alpha   90.00
_cell.angle_beta   90.00
_cell.angle_gamma   90.00
#
_symmetry.space_group_name_H-M   'P 1'
#
loop_
_entity.id
_entity.type
_entity.pdbx_description
1 polymer ?
#
loop_
_entity_poly.entity_id
_entity_poly.type
_entity_poly.pdbx_seq_one_letter_code
_entity_poly.pdbx_strand_id
1 'polypeptide(L)'
;MDKGQPAKERIGKRFLNSSKGNFAVMTALTLPFAIVLTAFAVDEGSLYTERRHAQAITDIAAIAATSNISKAEAAVAAAFADNGLGQVLVRGPGNTTEPSPNRPVADVVRGRYTPDPSRERSSRFEPGKQPYNAVQVSLSKIGSLYFGGSVMPAPVIGTTAIASTTTEAAFSVGSRLLNLDRGLANALLGALLGGNVNLSIMDYNALASADVSVLSFLDALAIRTGVTAGTYSDLLAAKATVGEIASAMADVPGLDNVSRIALQTLGAQSSASLFVSLNALIDLGSVGKLGIGQRPAGLDIMANVLSMLTASLAIANGEHMVDASLGGTLPGLGGLKLKIAIGEPPQRSPWLAVGEEGKVVRTAQTRVSLVATVSPLATNLGGGIHLLSINLPLHVEVAYAEARLKSIECPTGRPESLKVKVDATPGIAEVYIAEAYGSGFADFTRKLLFRPVAVADVSLNILFVIKLDLLKIKGYAHARMGNTTPVPLTFTHADILSKTAKTATTSDYTQSLTSSLIDDLSLSVEPLGLPIDIGWLLGVVKTPVKLSLGAVTPAVDKLLYNLLSLLGVSLGQADVRVTGATCGRSVLVQ
;
A
#
# COMPACT_ATOMS: atom_id res chain seq x y z
N MET A 1 112.00 27.94 -48.85
CA MET A 1 111.73 28.57 -47.54
C MET A 1 110.49 29.43 -47.69
N ASP A 2 109.51 29.07 -46.89
CA ASP A 2 108.14 29.57 -46.79
C ASP A 2 108.07 31.01 -46.24
N LYS A 3 107.08 31.78 -46.69
CA LYS A 3 106.42 32.85 -45.91
C LYS A 3 105.13 33.34 -46.59
N GLY A 4 104.02 32.67 -46.26
CA GLY A 4 102.85 33.28 -45.61
C GLY A 4 102.00 34.30 -46.40
N GLN A 5 100.96 33.79 -47.08
CA GLN A 5 99.79 34.55 -47.53
C GLN A 5 98.96 35.14 -46.37
N PRO A 6 98.21 36.24 -46.60
CA PRO A 6 97.60 37.04 -45.54
C PRO A 6 96.40 36.35 -44.87
N ALA A 7 96.48 36.18 -43.55
CA ALA A 7 95.49 35.50 -42.71
C ALA A 7 94.06 36.10 -42.74
N LYS A 8 93.87 37.31 -43.26
CA LYS A 8 92.56 38.00 -43.26
C LYS A 8 91.55 37.43 -44.26
N GLU A 9 91.98 36.97 -45.44
CA GLU A 9 91.09 36.44 -46.47
C GLU A 9 90.53 35.04 -46.13
N ARG A 10 91.29 34.26 -45.34
CA ARG A 10 90.89 32.93 -44.85
C ARG A 10 89.82 32.97 -43.75
N ILE A 11 89.67 34.08 -43.02
CA ILE A 11 88.70 34.20 -41.92
C ILE A 11 87.31 34.55 -42.49
N GLY A 12 87.23 35.47 -43.46
CA GLY A 12 85.95 35.85 -44.09
C GLY A 12 85.27 34.71 -44.84
N LYS A 13 86.04 33.91 -45.61
CA LYS A 13 85.51 32.71 -46.29
C LYS A 13 85.11 31.58 -45.33
N ARG A 14 85.73 31.49 -44.14
CA ARG A 14 85.33 30.53 -43.08
C ARG A 14 84.05 30.93 -42.35
N PHE A 15 83.75 32.22 -42.23
CA PHE A 15 82.51 32.69 -41.61
C PHE A 15 81.29 32.49 -42.53
N LEU A 16 81.46 32.75 -43.84
CA LEU A 16 80.40 32.56 -44.84
C LEU A 16 80.10 31.07 -45.16
N ASN A 17 81.08 30.17 -44.98
CA ASN A 17 80.89 28.71 -45.10
C ASN A 17 80.56 28.02 -43.76
N SER A 18 80.31 28.76 -42.68
CA SER A 18 79.97 28.17 -41.39
C SER A 18 78.48 27.79 -41.34
N SER A 19 78.17 26.55 -41.73
CA SER A 19 76.84 25.93 -41.61
C SER A 19 76.59 25.27 -40.24
N LYS A 20 77.44 25.56 -39.24
CA LYS A 20 77.19 25.18 -37.84
C LYS A 20 76.15 26.16 -37.26
N GLY A 21 74.87 25.84 -37.44
CA GLY A 21 73.77 26.55 -36.80
C GLY A 21 74.01 26.66 -35.29
N ASN A 22 73.89 27.86 -34.75
CA ASN A 22 74.12 28.11 -33.33
C ASN A 22 72.93 27.59 -32.52
N PHE A 23 72.95 26.29 -32.18
CA PHE A 23 71.96 25.64 -31.33
C PHE A 23 71.76 26.40 -30.01
N ALA A 24 72.82 27.01 -29.46
CA ALA A 24 72.72 27.75 -28.21
C ALA A 24 71.80 28.97 -28.33
N VAL A 25 71.81 29.69 -29.45
CA VAL A 25 70.94 30.87 -29.66
C VAL A 25 69.48 30.44 -29.92
N MET A 26 69.27 29.39 -30.71
CA MET A 26 67.92 28.84 -30.92
C MET A 26 67.33 28.27 -29.63
N THR A 27 68.11 27.56 -28.82
CA THR A 27 67.68 27.07 -27.51
C THR A 27 67.44 28.22 -26.54
N ALA A 28 68.32 29.23 -26.47
CA ALA A 28 68.13 30.39 -25.59
C ALA A 28 66.85 31.17 -25.89
N LEU A 29 66.45 31.25 -27.16
CA LEU A 29 65.20 31.91 -27.56
C LEU A 29 63.95 31.03 -27.36
N THR A 30 64.03 29.71 -27.59
CA THR A 30 62.86 28.82 -27.52
C THR A 30 62.59 28.24 -26.12
N LEU A 31 63.63 28.03 -25.32
CA LEU A 31 63.52 27.43 -23.98
C LEU A 31 62.60 28.21 -23.03
N PRO A 32 62.62 29.56 -22.96
CA PRO A 32 61.69 30.30 -22.12
C PRO A 32 60.22 30.07 -22.51
N PHE A 33 59.91 30.04 -23.81
CA PHE A 33 58.57 29.73 -24.30
C PHE A 33 58.15 28.29 -23.95
N ALA A 34 59.06 27.33 -24.11
CA ALA A 34 58.81 25.95 -23.73
C ALA A 34 58.50 25.83 -22.23
N ILE A 35 59.27 26.52 -21.36
CA ILE A 35 59.04 26.54 -19.90
C ILE A 35 57.67 27.12 -19.57
N VAL A 36 57.30 28.26 -20.16
CA VAL A 36 55.98 28.89 -19.92
C VAL A 36 54.84 27.98 -20.36
N LEU A 37 54.94 27.34 -21.53
CA LEU A 37 53.92 26.41 -22.00
C LEU A 37 53.81 25.17 -21.10
N THR A 38 54.94 24.64 -20.60
CA THR A 38 54.90 23.52 -19.65
C THR A 38 54.30 23.93 -18.31
N ALA A 39 54.61 25.13 -17.81
CA ALA A 39 54.03 25.66 -16.58
C ALA A 39 52.50 25.81 -16.70
N PHE A 40 52.03 26.36 -17.83
CA PHE A 40 50.60 26.45 -18.13
C PHE A 40 49.94 25.07 -18.25
N ALA A 41 50.59 24.13 -18.93
CA ALA A 41 50.07 22.77 -19.07
C ALA A 41 49.94 22.04 -17.71
N VAL A 42 50.88 22.26 -16.78
CA VAL A 42 50.83 21.70 -15.43
C VAL A 42 49.67 22.29 -14.64
N ASP A 43 49.48 23.63 -14.67
CA ASP A 43 48.40 24.30 -13.95
C ASP A 43 47.00 23.91 -14.48
N GLU A 44 46.84 23.86 -15.81
CA GLU A 44 45.58 23.41 -16.42
C GLU A 44 45.30 21.93 -16.09
N GLY A 45 46.34 21.09 -16.13
CA GLY A 45 46.26 19.68 -15.74
C GLY A 45 45.89 19.50 -14.26
N SER A 46 46.44 20.33 -13.36
CA SER A 46 46.10 20.29 -11.94
C SER A 46 44.68 20.77 -11.68
N LEU A 47 44.24 21.87 -12.30
CA LEU A 47 42.87 22.37 -12.16
C LEU A 47 41.83 21.37 -12.67
N TYR A 48 42.11 20.71 -13.80
CA TYR A 48 41.23 19.66 -14.33
C TYR A 48 41.13 18.46 -13.36
N THR A 49 42.26 18.06 -12.78
CA THR A 49 42.32 16.97 -11.80
C THR A 49 41.59 17.34 -10.50
N GLU A 50 41.79 18.57 -9.99
CA GLU A 50 41.08 19.11 -8.83
C GLU A 50 39.58 19.17 -9.08
N ARG A 51 39.13 19.58 -10.27
CA ARG A 51 37.71 19.60 -10.63
C ARG A 51 37.11 18.19 -10.66
N ARG A 52 37.82 17.20 -11.21
CA ARG A 52 37.35 15.80 -11.19
C ARG A 52 37.22 15.25 -9.77
N HIS A 53 38.19 15.56 -8.92
CA HIS A 53 38.13 15.19 -7.51
C HIS A 53 36.98 15.89 -6.78
N ALA A 54 36.79 17.19 -7.00
CA ALA A 54 35.68 17.96 -6.46
C ALA A 54 34.31 17.40 -6.91
N GLN A 55 34.18 17.00 -8.18
CA GLN A 55 32.96 16.38 -8.70
C GLN A 55 32.68 15.04 -8.00
N ALA A 56 33.69 14.18 -7.88
CA ALA A 56 33.53 12.89 -7.21
C ALA A 56 33.04 13.03 -5.76
N ILE A 57 33.57 14.01 -5.01
CA ILE A 57 33.10 14.27 -3.65
C ILE A 57 31.69 14.88 -3.65
N THR A 58 31.38 15.77 -4.60
CA THR A 58 30.03 16.35 -4.76
C THR A 58 29.00 15.27 -5.07
N ASP A 59 29.33 14.29 -5.90
CA ASP A 59 28.50 13.14 -6.23
C ASP A 59 28.21 12.27 -4.99
N ILE A 60 29.25 11.96 -4.19
CA ILE A 60 29.10 11.23 -2.92
C ILE A 60 28.22 12.03 -1.94
N ALA A 61 28.45 13.34 -1.84
CA ALA A 61 27.66 14.22 -0.98
C ALA A 61 26.19 14.26 -1.39
N ALA A 62 25.89 14.33 -2.69
CA ALA A 62 24.50 14.27 -3.19
C ALA A 62 23.84 12.93 -2.86
N ILE A 63 24.52 11.80 -3.09
CA ILE A 63 24.01 10.46 -2.74
C ILE A 63 23.75 10.35 -1.23
N ALA A 64 24.66 10.84 -0.39
CA ALA A 64 24.50 10.84 1.07
C ALA A 64 23.32 11.72 1.51
N ALA A 65 23.19 12.91 0.92
CA ALA A 65 22.11 13.85 1.20
C ALA A 65 20.74 13.26 0.86
N THR A 66 20.62 12.63 -0.31
CA THR A 66 19.38 11.99 -0.77
C THR A 66 19.06 10.72 0.02
N SER A 67 20.07 10.03 0.58
CA SER A 67 19.82 8.90 1.48
C SER A 67 19.25 9.35 2.85
N ASN A 68 19.40 10.63 3.20
CA ASN A 68 18.89 11.22 4.43
C ASN A 68 18.29 12.61 4.18
N ILE A 69 17.25 12.66 3.32
CA ILE A 69 16.64 13.92 2.84
C ILE A 69 16.22 14.86 3.98
N SER A 70 15.75 14.32 5.11
CA SER A 70 15.33 15.12 6.26
C SER A 70 16.49 15.85 6.95
N LYS A 71 17.71 15.29 6.86
CA LYS A 71 18.95 15.84 7.41
C LYS A 71 20.01 16.07 6.32
N ALA A 72 19.58 16.47 5.12
CA ALA A 72 20.44 16.56 3.94
C ALA A 72 21.72 17.38 4.18
N GLU A 73 21.64 18.54 4.83
CA GLU A 73 22.78 19.43 5.08
C GLU A 73 23.80 18.79 6.02
N ALA A 74 23.34 18.06 7.05
CA ALA A 74 24.21 17.34 7.95
C ALA A 74 24.90 16.16 7.26
N ALA A 75 24.17 15.45 6.38
CA ALA A 75 24.73 14.36 5.59
C ALA A 75 25.78 14.86 4.58
N VAL A 76 25.55 16.03 3.97
CA VAL A 76 26.51 16.71 3.08
C VAL A 76 27.77 17.12 3.84
N ALA A 77 27.62 17.74 5.01
CA ALA A 77 28.76 18.14 5.84
C ALA A 77 29.62 16.93 6.26
N ALA A 78 28.97 15.84 6.68
CA ALA A 78 29.66 14.59 7.02
C ALA A 78 30.38 13.98 5.80
N ALA A 79 29.71 13.90 4.66
CA ALA A 79 30.31 13.38 3.43
C ALA A 79 31.54 14.20 2.99
N PHE A 80 31.50 15.53 3.11
CA PHE A 80 32.66 16.36 2.83
C PHE A 80 33.79 16.14 3.86
N ALA A 81 33.48 16.08 5.15
CA ALA A 81 34.47 15.86 6.19
C ALA A 81 35.18 14.50 6.03
N ASP A 82 34.44 13.43 5.75
CA ASP A 82 34.97 12.08 5.55
C ASP A 82 35.87 11.97 4.30
N ASN A 83 35.70 12.89 3.34
CA ASN A 83 36.51 12.99 2.12
C ASN A 83 37.57 14.11 2.18
N GLY A 84 37.96 14.56 3.39
CA GLY A 84 39.06 15.52 3.58
C GLY A 84 38.70 16.99 3.37
N LEU A 85 37.41 17.33 3.26
CA LEU A 85 36.88 18.69 3.11
C LEU A 85 36.12 19.15 4.38
N GLY A 86 36.70 18.96 5.56
CA GLY A 86 36.05 19.26 6.85
C GLY A 86 35.77 20.75 7.15
N GLN A 87 36.31 21.69 6.36
CA GLN A 87 36.07 23.13 6.51
C GLN A 87 35.00 23.68 5.55
N VAL A 88 34.27 22.80 4.85
CA VAL A 88 33.18 23.23 3.96
C VAL A 88 32.10 23.94 4.75
N LEU A 89 31.77 25.16 4.32
CA LEU A 89 30.58 25.86 4.80
C LEU A 89 29.37 25.37 3.98
N VAL A 90 28.50 24.57 4.61
CA VAL A 90 27.21 24.19 4.02
C VAL A 90 26.21 25.32 4.23
N ARG A 91 25.66 25.84 3.14
CA ARG A 91 24.71 26.95 3.12
C ARG A 91 23.28 26.46 3.13
N GLY A 92 22.46 27.13 3.92
CA GLY A 92 21.01 27.12 3.74
C GLY A 92 20.58 28.10 2.63
N PRO A 93 19.34 27.99 2.14
CA PRO A 93 18.81 28.88 1.11
C PRO A 93 18.90 30.36 1.55
N GLY A 94 19.47 31.21 0.69
CA GLY A 94 19.58 32.67 0.91
C GLY A 94 20.93 33.19 1.43
N ASN A 95 21.95 32.33 1.58
CA ASN A 95 23.30 32.74 1.98
C ASN A 95 24.22 32.95 0.75
N THR A 96 24.83 34.14 0.61
CA THR A 96 25.69 34.54 -0.51
C THR A 96 27.15 34.72 -0.11
N THR A 97 27.65 33.91 0.82
CA THR A 97 29.09 33.94 1.17
C THR A 97 29.91 33.69 -0.13
N GLU A 98 31.21 33.97 -0.17
CA GLU A 98 32.07 33.56 -1.31
C GLU A 98 33.08 32.51 -0.82
N PRO A 99 33.50 31.55 -1.67
CA PRO A 99 34.52 30.57 -1.28
C PRO A 99 35.85 31.28 -1.01
N SER A 100 36.62 30.78 -0.05
CA SER A 100 37.98 31.26 0.22
C SER A 100 39.00 30.11 0.12
N PRO A 101 40.32 30.39 0.05
CA PRO A 101 41.33 29.36 -0.23
C PRO A 101 41.29 28.16 0.72
N ASN A 102 40.85 28.36 1.97
CA ASN A 102 40.71 27.30 2.97
C ASN A 102 39.26 27.01 3.37
N ARG A 103 38.28 27.69 2.75
CA ARG A 103 36.87 27.57 3.08
C ARG A 103 36.04 27.35 1.82
N PRO A 104 36.00 26.11 1.31
CA PRO A 104 35.05 25.73 0.27
C PRO A 104 33.61 25.90 0.78
N VAL A 105 32.70 26.00 -0.17
CA VAL A 105 31.29 26.29 0.07
C VAL A 105 30.46 25.22 -0.59
N ALA A 106 29.42 24.75 0.08
CA ALA A 106 28.41 23.90 -0.53
C ALA A 106 26.99 24.47 -0.37
N ASP A 107 26.22 24.41 -1.45
CA ASP A 107 24.78 24.71 -1.47
C ASP A 107 23.99 23.41 -1.57
N VAL A 108 22.94 23.28 -0.74
CA VAL A 108 22.08 22.10 -0.68
C VAL A 108 20.65 22.51 -0.97
N VAL A 109 20.07 21.94 -2.02
CA VAL A 109 18.70 22.24 -2.45
C VAL A 109 17.93 20.93 -2.52
N ARG A 110 16.89 20.80 -1.70
CA ARG A 110 15.96 19.66 -1.76
C ARG A 110 14.91 19.92 -2.82
N GLY A 111 14.43 18.86 -3.46
CA GLY A 111 13.41 18.96 -4.49
C GLY A 111 12.83 17.61 -4.89
N ARG A 112 12.11 17.61 -6.01
CA ARG A 112 11.59 16.39 -6.61
C ARG A 112 12.17 16.19 -8.00
N TYR A 113 12.79 15.03 -8.22
CA TYR A 113 13.23 14.57 -9.52
C TYR A 113 12.18 13.61 -10.11
N THR A 114 11.74 13.90 -11.34
CA THR A 114 10.85 13.02 -12.11
C THR A 114 11.57 12.55 -13.38
N PRO A 115 11.86 11.25 -13.55
CA PRO A 115 12.54 10.72 -14.73
C PRO A 115 11.56 10.62 -15.91
N ASP A 116 11.13 11.78 -16.42
CA ASP A 116 10.26 11.87 -17.58
C ASP A 116 11.10 12.15 -18.85
N PRO A 117 11.21 11.19 -19.78
CA PRO A 117 11.98 11.38 -21.00
C PRO A 117 11.39 12.45 -21.92
N SER A 118 10.10 12.79 -21.76
CA SER A 118 9.45 13.87 -22.54
C SER A 118 9.79 15.28 -22.05
N ARG A 119 10.37 15.41 -20.84
CA ARG A 119 10.81 16.68 -20.26
C ARG A 119 12.30 16.94 -20.52
N GLU A 120 12.64 18.22 -20.70
CA GLU A 120 14.03 18.68 -20.75
C GLU A 120 14.77 18.31 -19.46
N ARG A 121 16.05 17.92 -19.56
CA ARG A 121 16.89 17.48 -18.43
C ARG A 121 16.86 18.45 -17.24
N SER A 122 17.03 19.75 -17.50
CA SER A 122 16.99 20.83 -16.50
C SER A 122 15.65 20.95 -15.77
N SER A 123 14.54 20.53 -16.39
CA SER A 123 13.19 20.59 -15.82
C SER A 123 12.76 19.33 -15.08
N ARG A 124 13.63 18.30 -15.05
CA ARG A 124 13.33 17.04 -14.35
C ARG A 124 13.49 17.16 -12.84
N PHE A 125 14.40 18.03 -12.39
CA PHE A 125 14.53 18.40 -10.99
C PHE A 125 13.78 19.70 -10.71
N GLU A 126 12.83 19.63 -9.79
CA GLU A 126 12.02 20.77 -9.35
C GLU A 126 12.42 21.15 -7.91
N PRO A 127 13.18 22.25 -7.72
CA PRO A 127 13.59 22.72 -6.39
C PRO A 127 12.40 23.00 -5.47
N GLY A 128 12.48 22.63 -4.20
CA GLY A 128 11.46 22.90 -3.20
C GLY A 128 10.16 22.09 -3.34
N LYS A 129 10.01 21.30 -4.41
CA LYS A 129 8.79 20.51 -4.64
C LYS A 129 8.69 19.32 -3.69
N GLN A 130 7.57 19.26 -2.97
CA GLN A 130 7.22 18.15 -2.09
C GLN A 130 6.30 17.13 -2.79
N PRO A 131 6.30 15.85 -2.37
CA PRO A 131 7.25 15.25 -1.43
C PRO A 131 8.66 15.22 -2.02
N TYR A 132 9.66 15.47 -1.17
CA TYR A 132 11.07 15.49 -1.59
C TYR A 132 11.54 14.06 -1.89
N ASN A 133 12.14 13.86 -3.06
CA ASN A 133 12.77 12.59 -3.43
C ASN A 133 14.19 12.79 -3.99
N ALA A 134 14.66 14.04 -4.06
CA ALA A 134 15.96 14.37 -4.62
C ALA A 134 16.64 15.53 -3.90
N VAL A 135 17.96 15.55 -3.95
CA VAL A 135 18.80 16.62 -3.42
C VAL A 135 19.83 17.01 -4.48
N GLN A 136 19.94 18.30 -4.74
CA GLN A 136 21.01 18.91 -5.51
C GLN A 136 22.06 19.46 -4.55
N VAL A 137 23.32 19.10 -4.77
CA VAL A 137 24.47 19.63 -4.04
C VAL A 137 25.37 20.35 -5.04
N SER A 138 25.73 21.59 -4.74
CA SER A 138 26.72 22.35 -5.51
C SER A 138 27.89 22.72 -4.63
N LEU A 139 29.11 22.42 -5.04
CA LEU A 139 30.35 22.75 -4.35
C LEU A 139 31.09 23.85 -5.14
N SER A 140 31.55 24.87 -4.42
CA SER A 140 32.40 25.94 -4.94
C SER A 140 33.69 26.01 -4.13
N LYS A 141 34.85 25.93 -4.79
CA LYS A 141 36.18 25.97 -4.17
C LYS A 141 37.15 26.77 -5.04
N ILE A 142 38.09 27.50 -4.44
CA ILE A 142 39.20 28.13 -5.17
C ILE A 142 40.21 27.05 -5.57
N GLY A 143 40.55 26.98 -6.87
CA GLY A 143 41.52 26.03 -7.40
C GLY A 143 42.97 26.42 -7.08
N SER A 144 43.89 25.46 -7.23
CA SER A 144 45.32 25.72 -7.01
C SER A 144 46.04 26.01 -8.32
N LEU A 145 46.82 27.10 -8.36
CA LEU A 145 47.79 27.40 -9.43
C LEU A 145 49.20 27.25 -8.86
N TYR A 146 50.05 26.45 -9.50
CA TYR A 146 51.43 26.23 -9.08
C TYR A 146 52.40 27.25 -9.67
N PHE A 147 52.20 27.64 -10.94
CA PHE A 147 53.10 28.56 -11.64
C PHE A 147 52.43 29.88 -12.04
N GLY A 148 51.16 29.83 -12.46
CA GLY A 148 50.36 30.94 -12.95
C GLY A 148 49.78 31.85 -11.86
N GLY A 149 49.90 31.47 -10.58
CA GLY A 149 49.36 32.25 -9.46
C GLY A 149 49.99 33.65 -9.29
N SER A 150 51.15 33.89 -9.91
CA SER A 150 51.79 35.21 -9.97
C SER A 150 51.27 36.11 -11.10
N VAL A 151 50.54 35.53 -12.06
CA VAL A 151 50.09 36.20 -13.29
C VAL A 151 48.57 36.38 -13.33
N MET A 152 47.81 35.47 -12.71
CA MET A 152 46.35 35.51 -12.67
C MET A 152 45.80 35.04 -11.31
N PRO A 153 44.62 35.53 -10.90
CA PRO A 153 43.93 34.98 -9.73
C PRO A 153 43.50 33.54 -9.98
N ALA A 154 43.56 32.72 -8.93
CA ALA A 154 43.09 31.35 -8.99
C ALA A 154 41.58 31.28 -9.32
N PRO A 155 41.17 30.43 -10.29
CA PRO A 155 39.76 30.33 -10.68
C PRO A 155 38.93 29.59 -9.61
N VAL A 156 37.62 29.85 -9.60
CA VAL A 156 36.67 29.09 -8.78
C VAL A 156 36.26 27.84 -9.54
N ILE A 157 36.48 26.68 -8.92
CA ILE A 157 35.99 25.39 -9.36
C ILE A 157 34.58 25.20 -8.80
N GLY A 158 33.61 25.06 -9.71
CA GLY A 158 32.21 24.74 -9.41
C GLY A 158 31.84 23.34 -9.88
N THR A 159 31.23 22.55 -9.01
CA THR A 159 30.71 21.20 -9.31
C THR A 159 29.30 21.06 -8.76
N THR A 160 28.43 20.37 -9.50
CA THR A 160 27.04 20.17 -9.10
C THR A 160 26.65 18.73 -9.36
N ALA A 161 25.91 18.14 -8.43
CA ALA A 161 25.37 16.80 -8.54
C ALA A 161 23.92 16.78 -8.05
N ILE A 162 23.08 16.01 -8.73
CA ILE A 162 21.70 15.74 -8.30
C ILE A 162 21.61 14.23 -8.06
N ALA A 163 21.13 13.85 -6.88
CA ALA A 163 20.81 12.46 -6.59
C ALA A 163 19.32 12.34 -6.24
N SER A 164 18.68 11.27 -6.70
CA SER A 164 17.29 10.95 -6.36
C SER A 164 17.18 9.56 -5.73
N THR A 165 16.21 9.40 -4.85
CA THR A 165 15.79 8.10 -4.31
C THR A 165 14.28 7.96 -4.48
N THR A 166 13.81 6.74 -4.69
CA THR A 166 12.39 6.41 -4.74
C THR A 166 12.06 5.51 -3.56
N THR A 167 11.36 6.06 -2.57
CA THR A 167 10.84 5.30 -1.45
C THR A 167 9.44 4.81 -1.77
N GLU A 168 9.25 3.51 -1.74
CA GLU A 168 7.96 2.89 -2.02
C GLU A 168 7.66 1.83 -0.98
N ALA A 169 6.37 1.68 -0.69
CA ALA A 169 5.86 0.61 0.16
C ALA A 169 4.72 -0.11 -0.55
N ALA A 170 4.73 -1.43 -0.43
CA ALA A 170 3.62 -2.31 -0.74
C ALA A 170 2.79 -2.50 0.53
N PHE A 171 1.53 -2.10 0.48
CA PHE A 171 0.64 -2.20 1.62
C PHE A 171 -0.79 -2.51 1.18
N SER A 172 -1.53 -3.12 2.10
CA SER A 172 -2.92 -3.48 1.90
C SER A 172 -3.76 -3.19 3.13
N VAL A 173 -5.06 -3.01 2.88
CA VAL A 173 -6.10 -2.88 3.89
C VAL A 173 -7.12 -4.00 3.71
N GLY A 174 -7.56 -4.62 4.80
CA GLY A 174 -8.53 -5.71 4.75
C GLY A 174 -8.86 -6.24 6.14
N SER A 175 -9.16 -7.54 6.21
CA SER A 175 -9.51 -8.23 7.45
C SER A 175 -8.50 -9.26 7.89
N ARG A 176 -8.46 -9.47 9.21
CA ARG A 176 -7.72 -10.55 9.85
C ARG A 176 -8.64 -11.73 10.18
N LEU A 177 -8.39 -12.87 9.53
CA LEU A 177 -9.07 -14.12 9.83
C LEU A 177 -8.52 -14.74 11.11
N LEU A 178 -9.39 -14.97 12.09
CA LEU A 178 -9.01 -15.47 13.41
C LEU A 178 -9.52 -16.88 13.71
N ASN A 179 -10.59 -17.35 13.06
CA ASN A 179 -11.08 -18.72 13.20
C ASN A 179 -12.15 -19.04 12.14
N LEU A 180 -11.85 -19.93 11.18
CA LEU A 180 -12.79 -20.27 10.09
C LEU A 180 -13.71 -21.42 10.48
N ASP A 181 -15.02 -21.22 10.30
CA ASP A 181 -16.00 -22.31 10.33
C ASP A 181 -16.08 -22.96 8.95
N ARG A 182 -15.84 -24.28 8.89
CA ARG A 182 -15.79 -25.04 7.62
C ARG A 182 -17.10 -24.93 6.83
N GLY A 183 -18.23 -25.06 7.52
CA GLY A 183 -19.55 -25.10 6.88
C GLY A 183 -19.87 -23.74 6.25
N LEU A 184 -19.68 -22.67 7.03
CA LEU A 184 -19.90 -21.30 6.57
C LEU A 184 -18.97 -20.93 5.41
N ALA A 185 -17.67 -21.24 5.51
CA ALA A 185 -16.68 -20.85 4.50
C ALA A 185 -16.92 -21.54 3.16
N ASN A 186 -17.17 -22.85 3.16
CA ASN A 186 -17.48 -23.61 1.94
C ASN A 186 -18.76 -23.11 1.28
N ALA A 187 -19.80 -22.84 2.06
CA ALA A 187 -21.06 -22.39 1.52
C ALA A 187 -20.99 -20.97 0.97
N LEU A 188 -20.27 -20.05 1.64
CA LEU A 188 -20.07 -18.70 1.13
C LEU A 188 -19.20 -18.70 -0.14
N LEU A 189 -18.06 -19.39 -0.14
CA LEU A 189 -17.21 -19.45 -1.33
C LEU A 189 -17.87 -20.19 -2.49
N GLY A 190 -18.60 -21.27 -2.21
CA GLY A 190 -19.40 -21.96 -3.22
C GLY A 190 -20.44 -21.04 -3.86
N ALA A 191 -21.16 -20.26 -3.04
CA ALA A 191 -22.13 -19.30 -3.53
C ALA A 191 -21.49 -18.16 -4.36
N LEU A 192 -20.33 -17.63 -3.94
CA LEU A 192 -19.60 -16.59 -4.67
C LEU A 192 -18.97 -17.10 -5.98
N LEU A 193 -18.53 -18.37 -6.02
CA LEU A 193 -17.92 -19.01 -7.19
C LEU A 193 -18.95 -19.57 -8.17
N GLY A 194 -20.20 -19.75 -7.73
CA GLY A 194 -21.25 -20.44 -8.49
C GLY A 194 -21.05 -21.96 -8.58
N GLY A 195 -20.33 -22.56 -7.63
CA GLY A 195 -19.93 -23.96 -7.65
C GLY A 195 -19.98 -24.64 -6.27
N ASN A 196 -19.67 -25.94 -6.23
CA ASN A 196 -19.63 -26.70 -4.98
C ASN A 196 -18.19 -26.78 -4.44
N VAL A 197 -17.89 -25.96 -3.42
CA VAL A 197 -16.59 -25.97 -2.74
C VAL A 197 -16.63 -26.91 -1.55
N ASN A 198 -15.66 -27.81 -1.45
CA ASN A 198 -15.51 -28.74 -0.32
C ASN A 198 -14.07 -28.75 0.19
N LEU A 199 -13.66 -27.63 0.79
CA LEU A 199 -12.37 -27.51 1.45
C LEU A 199 -12.47 -27.95 2.92
N SER A 200 -11.37 -28.48 3.44
CA SER A 200 -11.20 -28.78 4.85
C SER A 200 -10.81 -27.53 5.65
N ILE A 201 -10.89 -27.59 6.98
CA ILE A 201 -10.38 -26.52 7.86
C ILE A 201 -8.88 -26.31 7.65
N MET A 202 -8.14 -27.40 7.37
CA MET A 202 -6.71 -27.33 7.11
C MET A 202 -6.41 -26.56 5.83
N ASP A 203 -7.16 -26.80 4.76
CA ASP A 203 -7.02 -26.06 3.49
C ASP A 203 -7.30 -24.57 3.71
N TYR A 204 -8.36 -24.23 4.45
CA TYR A 204 -8.67 -22.85 4.78
C TYR A 204 -7.59 -22.17 5.61
N ASN A 205 -7.07 -22.84 6.63
CA ASN A 205 -5.99 -22.29 7.45
C ASN A 205 -4.71 -22.13 6.63
N ALA A 206 -4.43 -23.04 5.70
CA ALA A 206 -3.31 -22.92 4.78
C ALA A 206 -3.49 -21.70 3.86
N LEU A 207 -4.64 -21.56 3.19
CA LEU A 207 -4.93 -20.39 2.33
C LEU A 207 -4.95 -19.06 3.10
N ALA A 208 -5.48 -19.05 4.32
CA ALA A 208 -5.57 -17.86 5.16
C ALA A 208 -4.20 -17.43 5.71
N SER A 209 -3.25 -18.36 5.88
CA SER A 209 -1.90 -18.07 6.35
C SER A 209 -0.87 -17.92 5.24
N ALA A 210 -1.18 -18.37 4.02
CA ALA A 210 -0.30 -18.28 2.87
C ALA A 210 -0.22 -16.86 2.30
N ASP A 211 1.00 -16.47 1.93
CA ASP A 211 1.30 -15.25 1.19
C ASP A 211 2.02 -15.64 -0.11
N VAL A 212 1.65 -14.99 -1.22
CA VAL A 212 2.28 -15.17 -2.53
C VAL A 212 2.92 -13.87 -3.00
N SER A 213 4.04 -13.98 -3.71
CA SER A 213 4.66 -12.82 -4.37
C SER A 213 3.77 -12.37 -5.53
N VAL A 214 3.30 -11.12 -5.47
CA VAL A 214 2.43 -10.51 -6.47
C VAL A 214 3.08 -10.49 -7.84
N LEU A 215 4.38 -10.20 -7.93
CA LEU A 215 5.09 -10.18 -9.22
C LEU A 215 5.20 -11.59 -9.82
N SER A 216 5.52 -12.60 -9.02
CA SER A 216 5.54 -14.00 -9.49
C SER A 216 4.15 -14.52 -9.86
N PHE A 217 3.10 -14.06 -9.16
CA PHE A 217 1.71 -14.33 -9.54
C PHE A 217 1.38 -13.70 -10.91
N LEU A 218 1.77 -12.45 -11.14
CA LEU A 218 1.55 -11.77 -12.42
C LEU A 218 2.36 -12.41 -13.55
N ASP A 219 3.57 -12.88 -13.29
CA ASP A 219 4.37 -13.68 -14.24
C ASP A 219 3.62 -14.97 -14.65
N ALA A 220 3.03 -15.69 -13.68
CA ALA A 220 2.22 -16.88 -13.95
C ALA A 220 0.92 -16.57 -14.69
N LEU A 221 0.26 -15.46 -14.34
CA LEU A 221 -0.98 -15.02 -14.98
C LEU A 221 -0.74 -14.55 -16.43
N ALA A 222 0.38 -13.88 -16.69
CA ALA A 222 0.84 -13.49 -18.03
C ALA A 222 0.94 -14.69 -18.97
N ILE A 223 1.50 -15.80 -18.49
CA ILE A 223 1.61 -17.05 -19.25
C ILE A 223 0.21 -17.62 -19.57
N ARG A 224 -0.71 -17.61 -18.60
CA ARG A 224 -2.06 -18.15 -18.76
C ARG A 224 -2.93 -17.30 -19.69
N THR A 225 -2.79 -15.99 -19.64
CA THR A 225 -3.53 -15.03 -20.48
C THR A 225 -2.89 -14.78 -21.84
N GLY A 226 -1.70 -15.34 -22.09
CA GLY A 226 -0.97 -15.19 -23.36
C GLY A 226 -0.26 -13.84 -23.54
N VAL A 227 -0.15 -13.03 -22.49
CA VAL A 227 0.52 -11.72 -22.52
C VAL A 227 1.98 -11.89 -22.07
N THR A 228 2.86 -12.27 -22.99
CA THR A 228 4.29 -12.53 -22.67
C THR A 228 5.22 -11.37 -22.98
N ALA A 229 4.72 -10.32 -23.66
CA ALA A 229 5.48 -9.12 -23.99
C ALA A 229 4.74 -7.88 -23.48
N GLY A 230 5.45 -7.02 -22.74
CA GLY A 230 4.91 -5.80 -22.17
C GLY A 230 5.38 -5.56 -20.74
N THR A 231 4.74 -4.58 -20.10
CA THR A 231 4.93 -4.23 -18.69
C THR A 231 3.84 -4.85 -17.83
N TYR A 232 4.05 -4.90 -16.51
CA TYR A 232 2.97 -5.33 -15.61
C TYR A 232 1.72 -4.43 -15.71
N SER A 233 1.88 -3.15 -16.07
CA SER A 233 0.74 -2.24 -16.29
C SER A 233 -0.12 -2.67 -17.48
N ASP A 234 0.50 -3.19 -18.53
CA ASP A 234 -0.21 -3.70 -19.71
C ASP A 234 -1.04 -4.94 -19.34
N LEU A 235 -0.48 -5.81 -18.50
CA LEU A 235 -1.21 -6.96 -17.95
C LEU A 235 -2.36 -6.53 -17.02
N LEU A 236 -2.13 -5.57 -16.10
CA LEU A 236 -3.16 -5.09 -15.17
C LEU A 236 -4.33 -4.38 -15.89
N ALA A 237 -4.13 -3.88 -17.12
CA ALA A 237 -5.21 -3.34 -17.94
C ALA A 237 -6.15 -4.43 -18.49
N ALA A 238 -5.75 -5.70 -18.47
CA ALA A 238 -6.55 -6.82 -18.95
C ALA A 238 -7.57 -7.32 -17.90
N LYS A 239 -8.41 -8.25 -18.35
CA LYS A 239 -9.33 -9.02 -17.49
C LYS A 239 -8.87 -10.46 -17.41
N ALA A 240 -9.05 -11.08 -16.26
CA ALA A 240 -8.83 -12.52 -16.05
C ALA A 240 -10.02 -13.12 -15.31
N THR A 241 -10.27 -14.40 -15.51
CA THR A 241 -11.27 -15.14 -14.74
C THR A 241 -10.77 -15.43 -13.33
N VAL A 242 -11.69 -15.58 -12.36
CA VAL A 242 -11.33 -16.02 -10.99
C VAL A 242 -10.57 -17.34 -11.00
N GLY A 243 -10.89 -18.25 -11.94
CA GLY A 243 -10.20 -19.53 -12.10
C GLY A 243 -8.76 -19.40 -12.55
N GLU A 244 -8.49 -18.50 -13.51
CA GLU A 244 -7.13 -18.17 -13.94
C GLU A 244 -6.33 -17.51 -12.82
N ILE A 245 -6.95 -16.62 -12.04
CA ILE A 245 -6.30 -15.99 -10.88
C ILE A 245 -5.95 -17.05 -9.82
N ALA A 246 -6.88 -17.93 -9.45
CA ALA A 246 -6.63 -19.01 -8.50
C ALA A 246 -5.54 -19.97 -9.00
N SER A 247 -5.56 -20.32 -10.28
CA SER A 247 -4.56 -21.22 -10.88
C SER A 247 -3.18 -20.54 -10.99
N ALA A 248 -3.12 -19.27 -11.34
CA ALA A 248 -1.88 -18.50 -11.37
C ALA A 248 -1.26 -18.36 -9.98
N MET A 249 -2.07 -18.18 -8.93
CA MET A 249 -1.57 -18.23 -7.54
C MET A 249 -0.99 -19.60 -7.19
N ALA A 250 -1.60 -20.70 -7.67
CA ALA A 250 -1.12 -22.05 -7.40
C ALA A 250 0.25 -22.34 -8.06
N ASP A 251 0.56 -21.65 -9.16
CA ASP A 251 1.82 -21.78 -9.89
C ASP A 251 2.96 -20.96 -9.27
N VAL A 252 2.69 -20.14 -8.25
CA VAL A 252 3.70 -19.30 -7.60
C VAL A 252 4.75 -20.18 -6.88
N PRO A 253 6.05 -19.97 -7.15
CA PRO A 253 7.11 -20.71 -6.45
C PRO A 253 7.10 -20.45 -4.93
N GLY A 254 7.38 -21.49 -4.15
CA GLY A 254 7.47 -21.40 -2.68
C GLY A 254 6.15 -21.56 -1.93
N LEU A 255 5.01 -21.66 -2.63
CA LEU A 255 3.74 -22.00 -2.00
C LEU A 255 3.74 -23.45 -1.49
N ASP A 256 3.14 -23.71 -0.33
CA ASP A 256 3.03 -25.06 0.21
C ASP A 256 2.06 -25.93 -0.62
N ASN A 257 2.16 -27.25 -0.48
CA ASN A 257 1.39 -28.18 -1.30
C ASN A 257 -0.12 -28.18 -0.98
N VAL A 258 -0.50 -27.88 0.27
CA VAL A 258 -1.91 -27.85 0.70
C VAL A 258 -2.59 -26.65 0.06
N SER A 259 -2.01 -25.45 0.19
CA SER A 259 -2.49 -24.23 -0.46
C SER A 259 -2.55 -24.36 -1.98
N ARG A 260 -1.53 -24.98 -2.60
CA ARG A 260 -1.51 -25.23 -4.04
C ARG A 260 -2.70 -26.08 -4.51
N ILE A 261 -2.93 -27.23 -3.86
CA ILE A 261 -4.02 -28.14 -4.21
C ILE A 261 -5.39 -27.47 -3.98
N ALA A 262 -5.54 -26.73 -2.88
CA ALA A 262 -6.76 -26.01 -2.58
C ALA A 262 -7.06 -24.95 -3.65
N LEU A 263 -6.05 -24.19 -4.08
CA LEU A 263 -6.18 -23.21 -5.16
C LEU A 263 -6.49 -23.85 -6.52
N GLN A 264 -5.87 -24.97 -6.86
CA GLN A 264 -6.19 -25.72 -8.09
C GLN A 264 -7.63 -26.21 -8.08
N THR A 265 -8.10 -26.69 -6.91
CA THR A 265 -9.49 -27.13 -6.72
C THR A 265 -10.46 -25.97 -6.91
N LEU A 266 -10.19 -24.82 -6.28
CA LEU A 266 -11.00 -23.61 -6.42
C LEU A 266 -10.98 -23.07 -7.86
N GLY A 267 -9.82 -23.10 -8.52
CA GLY A 267 -9.67 -22.70 -9.91
C GLY A 267 -10.51 -23.55 -10.84
N ALA A 268 -10.48 -24.87 -10.67
CA ALA A 268 -11.26 -25.82 -11.47
C ALA A 268 -12.77 -25.75 -11.21
N GLN A 269 -13.19 -25.33 -10.00
CA GLN A 269 -14.60 -25.21 -9.62
C GLN A 269 -15.21 -23.83 -9.91
N SER A 270 -14.38 -22.84 -10.23
CA SER A 270 -14.84 -21.50 -10.54
C SER A 270 -15.58 -21.43 -11.88
N SER A 271 -16.62 -20.60 -11.95
CA SER A 271 -17.28 -20.33 -13.22
C SER A 271 -16.37 -19.52 -14.17
N ALA A 272 -16.32 -19.91 -15.44
CA ALA A 272 -15.62 -19.19 -16.50
C ALA A 272 -16.24 -17.81 -16.82
N SER A 273 -17.42 -17.49 -16.26
CA SER A 273 -18.09 -16.20 -16.46
C SER A 273 -17.70 -15.12 -15.46
N LEU A 274 -16.91 -15.45 -14.43
CA LEU A 274 -16.51 -14.51 -13.37
C LEU A 274 -15.23 -13.79 -13.75
N PHE A 275 -15.37 -12.64 -14.43
CA PHE A 275 -14.24 -11.81 -14.86
C PHE A 275 -13.87 -10.75 -13.83
N VAL A 276 -12.57 -10.57 -13.63
CA VAL A 276 -11.98 -9.57 -12.75
C VAL A 276 -11.16 -8.60 -13.59
N SER A 277 -11.41 -7.30 -13.41
CA SER A 277 -10.53 -6.26 -13.94
C SER A 277 -9.30 -6.18 -13.04
N LEU A 278 -8.11 -6.52 -13.56
CA LEU A 278 -6.92 -6.71 -12.74
C LEU A 278 -6.43 -5.41 -12.07
N ASN A 279 -6.62 -4.27 -12.72
CA ASN A 279 -6.36 -2.94 -12.17
C ASN A 279 -7.25 -2.57 -10.97
N ALA A 280 -8.42 -3.21 -10.80
CA ALA A 280 -9.28 -3.04 -9.63
C ALA A 280 -8.84 -3.94 -8.47
N LEU A 281 -8.03 -4.98 -8.75
CA LEU A 281 -7.52 -5.92 -7.76
C LEU A 281 -6.22 -5.43 -7.13
N ILE A 282 -5.28 -4.93 -7.94
CA ILE A 282 -3.93 -4.53 -7.52
C ILE A 282 -3.49 -3.27 -8.27
N ASP A 283 -2.84 -2.36 -7.56
CA ASP A 283 -2.12 -1.23 -8.16
C ASP A 283 -0.63 -1.31 -7.86
N LEU A 284 0.20 -1.54 -8.88
CA LEU A 284 1.66 -1.65 -8.72
C LEU A 284 2.39 -0.31 -8.76
N GLY A 285 1.70 0.83 -8.91
CA GLY A 285 2.35 2.13 -8.96
C GLY A 285 3.48 2.20 -9.99
N SER A 286 4.67 2.63 -9.58
CA SER A 286 5.83 2.72 -10.49
C SER A 286 6.39 1.34 -10.88
N VAL A 287 6.25 0.32 -10.02
CA VAL A 287 6.66 -1.07 -10.29
C VAL A 287 5.88 -1.65 -11.48
N GLY A 288 4.67 -1.14 -11.73
CA GLY A 288 3.88 -1.51 -12.90
C GLY A 288 4.59 -1.25 -14.23
N LYS A 289 5.56 -0.33 -14.28
CA LYS A 289 6.30 0.01 -15.51
C LYS A 289 7.42 -0.97 -15.84
N LEU A 290 7.74 -1.88 -14.93
CA LEU A 290 8.74 -2.91 -15.17
C LEU A 290 8.21 -3.92 -16.21
N GLY A 291 9.13 -4.45 -17.01
CA GLY A 291 8.81 -5.56 -17.90
C GLY A 291 8.40 -6.80 -17.11
N ILE A 292 7.49 -7.60 -17.65
CA ILE A 292 7.10 -8.88 -17.03
C ILE A 292 8.35 -9.74 -16.81
N GLY A 293 8.46 -10.38 -15.62
CA GLY A 293 9.65 -11.10 -15.18
C GLY A 293 10.75 -10.26 -14.53
N GLN A 294 10.70 -8.92 -14.66
CA GLN A 294 11.63 -8.03 -13.95
C GLN A 294 11.17 -7.79 -12.51
N ARG A 295 12.14 -7.53 -11.62
CA ARG A 295 11.90 -7.34 -10.18
C ARG A 295 12.63 -6.08 -9.69
N PRO A 296 11.98 -5.22 -8.89
CA PRO A 296 12.65 -4.10 -8.26
C PRO A 296 13.60 -4.59 -7.16
N ALA A 297 14.75 -3.93 -7.00
CA ALA A 297 15.72 -4.31 -5.98
C ALA A 297 15.21 -3.92 -4.57
N GLY A 298 15.10 -4.91 -3.68
CA GLY A 298 14.79 -4.69 -2.26
C GLY A 298 13.35 -4.31 -1.95
N LEU A 299 12.41 -4.49 -2.90
CA LEU A 299 10.98 -4.30 -2.68
C LEU A 299 10.25 -5.61 -3.00
N ASP A 300 9.92 -6.36 -1.95
CA ASP A 300 9.04 -7.52 -2.07
C ASP A 300 7.58 -7.07 -2.01
N ILE A 301 6.72 -7.71 -2.79
CA ILE A 301 5.30 -7.38 -2.84
C ILE A 301 4.55 -8.69 -2.62
N MET A 302 4.07 -8.88 -1.39
CA MET A 302 3.33 -10.08 -1.01
C MET A 302 1.85 -9.76 -0.84
N ALA A 303 1.00 -10.71 -1.20
CA ALA A 303 -0.43 -10.67 -0.97
C ALA A 303 -0.87 -11.96 -0.28
N ASN A 304 -1.77 -11.84 0.70
CA ASN A 304 -2.40 -13.01 1.31
C ASN A 304 -3.29 -13.71 0.28
N VAL A 305 -3.15 -15.03 0.15
CA VAL A 305 -3.81 -15.84 -0.88
C VAL A 305 -5.33 -15.75 -0.76
N LEU A 306 -5.86 -15.96 0.45
CA LEU A 306 -7.31 -15.93 0.66
C LEU A 306 -7.88 -14.52 0.45
N SER A 307 -7.17 -13.47 0.89
CA SER A 307 -7.57 -12.08 0.65
C SER A 307 -7.58 -11.73 -0.85
N MET A 308 -6.61 -12.23 -1.62
CA MET A 308 -6.57 -12.02 -3.06
C MET A 308 -7.71 -12.75 -3.78
N LEU A 309 -8.05 -13.96 -3.33
CA LEU A 309 -9.20 -14.70 -3.85
C LEU A 309 -10.53 -13.99 -3.52
N THR A 310 -10.73 -13.57 -2.28
CA THR A 310 -11.98 -12.93 -1.85
C THR A 310 -12.14 -11.54 -2.47
N ALA A 311 -11.05 -10.78 -2.64
CA ALA A 311 -11.05 -9.54 -3.40
C ALA A 311 -11.36 -9.77 -4.89
N SER A 312 -10.83 -10.84 -5.50
CA SER A 312 -11.14 -11.22 -6.88
C SER A 312 -12.62 -11.55 -7.04
N LEU A 313 -13.19 -12.33 -6.11
CA LEU A 313 -14.61 -12.66 -6.07
C LEU A 313 -15.49 -11.43 -5.86
N ALA A 314 -15.07 -10.53 -4.97
CA ALA A 314 -15.75 -9.26 -4.72
C ALA A 314 -15.84 -8.40 -5.98
N ILE A 315 -14.75 -8.30 -6.73
CA ILE A 315 -14.70 -7.54 -7.99
C ILE A 315 -15.54 -8.22 -9.08
N ALA A 316 -15.44 -9.56 -9.21
CA ALA A 316 -16.20 -10.30 -10.22
C ALA A 316 -17.71 -10.25 -9.98
N ASN A 317 -18.13 -10.18 -8.72
CA ASN A 317 -19.53 -10.13 -8.31
C ASN A 317 -20.03 -8.71 -7.98
N GLY A 318 -19.26 -7.64 -8.26
CA GLY A 318 -19.54 -6.28 -7.76
C GLY A 318 -20.88 -5.67 -8.18
N GLU A 319 -21.51 -6.20 -9.24
CA GLU A 319 -22.86 -5.79 -9.70
C GLU A 319 -23.94 -6.82 -9.33
N HIS A 320 -23.56 -7.92 -8.70
CA HIS A 320 -24.41 -9.08 -8.48
C HIS A 320 -24.63 -9.32 -6.98
N MET A 321 -25.87 -9.64 -6.65
CA MET A 321 -26.23 -10.11 -5.31
C MET A 321 -26.05 -11.62 -5.26
N VAL A 322 -25.36 -12.10 -4.23
CA VAL A 322 -25.28 -13.54 -3.94
C VAL A 322 -26.34 -13.87 -2.89
N ASP A 323 -27.20 -14.83 -3.19
CA ASP A 323 -28.22 -15.37 -2.28
C ASP A 323 -27.88 -16.83 -1.95
N ALA A 324 -27.65 -17.11 -0.68
CA ALA A 324 -27.27 -18.43 -0.18
C ALA A 324 -28.18 -18.84 0.99
N SER A 325 -28.70 -20.06 0.92
CA SER A 325 -29.42 -20.68 2.05
C SER A 325 -28.49 -21.66 2.76
N LEU A 326 -28.12 -21.33 3.99
CA LEU A 326 -27.12 -22.02 4.82
C LEU A 326 -27.79 -22.92 5.89
N GLY A 327 -28.94 -23.52 5.57
CA GLY A 327 -29.71 -24.33 6.51
C GLY A 327 -28.95 -25.58 6.97
N GLY A 328 -28.99 -25.89 8.28
CA GLY A 328 -28.46 -27.13 8.85
C GLY A 328 -26.94 -27.17 9.13
N THR A 329 -26.18 -26.15 8.73
CA THR A 329 -24.71 -26.11 8.94
C THR A 329 -24.27 -25.58 10.32
N LEU A 330 -25.14 -24.91 11.08
CA LEU A 330 -24.80 -24.29 12.37
C LEU A 330 -25.69 -24.83 13.50
N PRO A 331 -25.11 -25.46 14.55
CA PRO A 331 -25.86 -25.93 15.71
C PRO A 331 -26.63 -24.78 16.39
N GLY A 332 -27.93 -24.98 16.66
CA GLY A 332 -28.77 -24.00 17.36
C GLY A 332 -29.53 -23.01 16.46
N LEU A 333 -29.32 -23.04 15.15
CA LEU A 333 -30.08 -22.24 14.17
C LEU A 333 -30.95 -23.17 13.31
N GLY A 334 -32.26 -22.93 13.28
CA GLY A 334 -33.22 -23.71 12.48
C GLY A 334 -33.11 -23.42 10.98
N GLY A 335 -32.55 -22.27 10.61
CA GLY A 335 -32.28 -21.88 9.22
C GLY A 335 -31.55 -20.55 9.13
N LEU A 336 -30.79 -20.36 8.06
CA LEU A 336 -30.02 -19.15 7.81
C LEU A 336 -30.10 -18.78 6.32
N LYS A 337 -30.60 -17.58 6.02
CA LYS A 337 -30.59 -17.02 4.66
C LYS A 337 -29.63 -15.85 4.63
N LEU A 338 -28.72 -15.88 3.66
CA LEU A 338 -27.64 -14.91 3.51
C LEU A 338 -27.75 -14.26 2.14
N LYS A 339 -27.88 -12.93 2.11
CA LYS A 339 -27.70 -12.13 0.89
C LYS A 339 -26.51 -11.20 1.07
N ILE A 340 -25.63 -11.17 0.07
CA ILE A 340 -24.46 -10.31 0.08
C ILE A 340 -24.44 -9.50 -1.21
N ALA A 341 -24.14 -8.21 -1.07
CA ALA A 341 -23.75 -7.35 -2.17
C ALA A 341 -22.44 -6.67 -1.79
N ILE A 342 -21.53 -6.56 -2.76
CA ILE A 342 -20.22 -5.93 -2.59
C ILE A 342 -20.11 -4.84 -3.64
N GLY A 343 -19.83 -3.61 -3.23
CA GLY A 343 -19.70 -2.46 -4.12
C GLY A 343 -18.27 -2.25 -4.58
N GLU A 344 -18.06 -1.29 -5.49
CA GLU A 344 -16.72 -0.89 -5.90
C GLU A 344 -16.04 0.00 -4.82
N PRO A 345 -14.71 -0.13 -4.62
CA PRO A 345 -13.97 0.80 -3.78
C PRO A 345 -14.02 2.24 -4.32
N PRO A 346 -14.11 3.26 -3.44
CA PRO A 346 -14.14 4.66 -3.87
C PRO A 346 -12.89 5.05 -4.67
N GLN A 347 -13.10 5.77 -5.78
CA GLN A 347 -12.03 6.24 -6.68
C GLN A 347 -11.18 5.11 -7.30
N ARG A 348 -11.75 3.89 -7.42
CA ARG A 348 -11.03 2.70 -7.94
C ARG A 348 -9.71 2.42 -7.22
N SER A 349 -9.68 2.72 -5.92
CA SER A 349 -8.54 2.44 -5.06
C SER A 349 -8.59 0.96 -4.64
N PRO A 350 -7.72 0.08 -5.15
CA PRO A 350 -7.73 -1.32 -4.76
C PRO A 350 -7.38 -1.48 -3.27
N TRP A 351 -7.58 -2.70 -2.77
CA TRP A 351 -7.26 -3.08 -1.40
C TRP A 351 -5.74 -3.23 -1.17
N LEU A 352 -4.96 -3.47 -2.22
CA LEU A 352 -3.50 -3.61 -2.22
C LEU A 352 -2.87 -2.69 -3.26
N ALA A 353 -1.88 -1.90 -2.82
CA ALA A 353 -1.14 -1.04 -3.72
C ALA A 353 0.34 -0.91 -3.35
N VAL A 354 1.13 -0.51 -4.34
CA VAL A 354 2.51 -0.03 -4.19
C VAL A 354 2.54 1.46 -4.51
N GLY A 355 3.23 2.24 -3.68
CA GLY A 355 3.46 3.65 -4.00
C GLY A 355 4.28 4.41 -2.99
N GLU A 356 4.47 5.69 -3.30
CA GLU A 356 5.11 6.70 -2.45
C GLU A 356 4.14 7.24 -1.38
N GLU A 357 4.66 8.12 -0.53
CA GLU A 357 3.87 8.89 0.44
C GLU A 357 2.61 9.51 -0.18
N GLY A 358 1.49 9.40 0.55
CA GLY A 358 0.17 9.87 0.12
C GLY A 358 -0.66 8.84 -0.63
N LYS A 359 -0.09 7.67 -1.00
CA LYS A 359 -0.86 6.57 -1.60
C LYS A 359 -1.96 6.09 -0.65
N VAL A 360 -3.11 5.75 -1.21
CA VAL A 360 -4.29 5.27 -0.48
C VAL A 360 -4.70 3.92 -1.04
N VAL A 361 -5.12 3.02 -0.15
CA VAL A 361 -5.86 1.78 -0.46
C VAL A 361 -7.18 1.80 0.28
N ARG A 362 -8.21 1.16 -0.30
CA ARG A 362 -9.55 1.09 0.30
C ARG A 362 -10.14 -0.29 0.13
N THR A 363 -10.93 -0.72 1.10
CA THR A 363 -11.79 -1.89 0.92
C THR A 363 -13.04 -1.53 0.12
N ALA A 364 -13.71 -2.54 -0.41
CA ALA A 364 -15.06 -2.39 -0.93
C ALA A 364 -16.07 -2.05 0.18
N GLN A 365 -17.18 -1.43 -0.21
CA GLN A 365 -18.37 -1.36 0.63
C GLN A 365 -19.12 -2.69 0.55
N THR A 366 -19.69 -3.15 1.66
CA THR A 366 -20.36 -4.45 1.71
C THR A 366 -21.69 -4.33 2.43
N ARG A 367 -22.74 -4.88 1.81
CA ARG A 367 -24.06 -5.05 2.41
C ARG A 367 -24.33 -6.54 2.61
N VAL A 368 -24.69 -6.90 3.84
CA VAL A 368 -25.05 -8.26 4.22
C VAL A 368 -26.46 -8.25 4.80
N SER A 369 -27.32 -9.12 4.31
CA SER A 369 -28.62 -9.44 4.90
C SER A 369 -28.56 -10.87 5.40
N LEU A 370 -28.68 -11.04 6.70
CA LEU A 370 -28.65 -12.33 7.38
C LEU A 370 -29.98 -12.55 8.09
N VAL A 371 -30.79 -13.49 7.62
CA VAL A 371 -32.03 -13.88 8.30
C VAL A 371 -31.80 -15.20 9.00
N ALA A 372 -31.67 -15.15 10.33
CA ALA A 372 -31.48 -16.31 11.18
C ALA A 372 -32.80 -16.71 11.84
N THR A 373 -33.24 -17.95 11.63
CA THR A 373 -34.35 -18.54 12.38
C THR A 373 -33.79 -19.28 13.57
N VAL A 374 -34.15 -18.84 14.76
CA VAL A 374 -33.69 -19.39 16.03
C VAL A 374 -34.85 -20.10 16.72
N SER A 375 -34.61 -21.33 17.15
CA SER A 375 -35.53 -22.06 18.01
C SER A 375 -35.37 -21.54 19.45
N PRO A 376 -36.46 -21.14 20.14
CA PRO A 376 -36.39 -20.69 21.52
C PRO A 376 -35.76 -21.75 22.43
N LEU A 377 -34.84 -21.36 23.33
CA LEU A 377 -34.37 -22.26 24.40
C LEU A 377 -35.48 -22.55 25.42
N ALA A 378 -36.42 -21.62 25.60
CA ALA A 378 -37.61 -21.76 26.43
C ALA A 378 -38.85 -21.40 25.62
N THR A 379 -39.75 -22.36 25.43
CA THR A 379 -41.00 -22.20 24.69
C THR A 379 -42.15 -21.71 25.57
N ASN A 380 -41.99 -21.68 26.90
CA ASN A 380 -42.98 -21.18 27.84
C ASN A 380 -42.39 -20.01 28.62
N LEU A 381 -42.98 -18.83 28.43
CA LEU A 381 -42.53 -17.57 29.03
C LEU A 381 -43.33 -17.23 30.31
N GLY A 382 -44.19 -18.13 30.77
CA GLY A 382 -45.12 -17.90 31.88
C GLY A 382 -46.42 -17.22 31.45
N GLY A 383 -47.44 -17.27 32.30
CA GLY A 383 -48.73 -16.58 32.06
C GLY A 383 -49.53 -17.06 30.84
N GLY A 384 -49.28 -18.28 30.35
CA GLY A 384 -49.92 -18.83 29.15
C GLY A 384 -49.30 -18.36 27.83
N ILE A 385 -48.10 -17.75 27.87
CA ILE A 385 -47.40 -17.22 26.70
C ILE A 385 -46.38 -18.25 26.19
N HIS A 386 -46.52 -18.64 24.92
CA HIS A 386 -45.63 -19.59 24.27
C HIS A 386 -44.87 -18.93 23.12
N LEU A 387 -43.53 -18.96 23.18
CA LEU A 387 -42.67 -18.50 22.08
C LEU A 387 -42.54 -19.65 21.07
N LEU A 388 -43.01 -19.43 19.84
CA LEU A 388 -43.01 -20.46 18.80
C LEU A 388 -41.70 -20.44 18.01
N SER A 389 -41.32 -19.26 17.52
CA SER A 389 -40.10 -19.06 16.74
C SER A 389 -39.60 -17.63 16.86
N ILE A 390 -38.28 -17.47 16.76
CA ILE A 390 -37.62 -16.17 16.62
C ILE A 390 -37.02 -16.11 15.21
N ASN A 391 -37.39 -15.08 14.44
CA ASN A 391 -36.78 -14.77 13.16
C ASN A 391 -36.01 -13.46 13.32
N LEU A 392 -34.70 -13.51 13.19
CA LEU A 392 -33.83 -12.36 13.37
C LEU A 392 -33.26 -11.91 12.01
N PRO A 393 -33.92 -10.99 11.30
CA PRO A 393 -33.40 -10.38 10.08
C PRO A 393 -32.42 -9.27 10.45
N LEU A 394 -31.14 -9.55 10.28
CA LEU A 394 -30.03 -8.62 10.48
C LEU A 394 -29.59 -8.07 9.13
N HIS A 395 -29.56 -6.76 9.01
CA HIS A 395 -28.94 -6.08 7.89
C HIS A 395 -27.70 -5.36 8.38
N VAL A 396 -26.55 -5.68 7.80
CA VAL A 396 -25.26 -5.06 8.11
C VAL A 396 -24.82 -4.30 6.86
N GLU A 397 -24.62 -3.00 7.01
CA GLU A 397 -23.96 -2.18 6.01
C GLU A 397 -22.58 -1.79 6.55
N VAL A 398 -21.53 -2.19 5.85
CA VAL A 398 -20.17 -1.79 6.18
C VAL A 398 -19.62 -0.90 5.08
N ALA A 399 -19.25 0.31 5.46
CA ALA A 399 -18.55 1.25 4.60
C ALA A 399 -17.11 0.78 4.35
N TYR A 400 -16.41 1.48 3.46
CA TYR A 400 -15.01 1.19 3.19
C TYR A 400 -14.11 1.54 4.38
N ALA A 401 -13.11 0.72 4.65
CA ALA A 401 -11.94 1.11 5.41
C ALA A 401 -10.91 1.77 4.49
N GLU A 402 -10.15 2.72 5.00
CA GLU A 402 -9.09 3.42 4.27
C GLU A 402 -7.74 3.21 4.98
N ALA A 403 -6.68 2.96 4.22
CA ALA A 403 -5.31 3.07 4.72
C ALA A 403 -4.51 4.01 3.81
N ARG A 404 -3.87 5.01 4.41
CA ARG A 404 -3.08 6.02 3.72
C ARG A 404 -1.63 5.94 4.15
N LEU A 405 -0.73 5.79 3.19
CA LEU A 405 0.70 5.81 3.43
C LEU A 405 1.14 7.22 3.85
N LYS A 406 1.50 7.39 5.12
CA LYS A 406 1.82 8.68 5.73
C LYS A 406 3.28 9.06 5.54
N SER A 407 4.20 8.12 5.73
CA SER A 407 5.62 8.34 5.47
C SER A 407 6.38 7.01 5.35
N ILE A 408 7.50 7.06 4.63
CA ILE A 408 8.52 6.01 4.60
C ILE A 408 9.83 6.66 5.07
N GLU A 409 10.33 6.23 6.21
CA GLU A 409 11.52 6.80 6.85
C GLU A 409 12.65 5.78 6.89
N CYS A 410 13.86 6.21 6.52
CA CYS A 410 15.08 5.40 6.58
C CYS A 410 16.16 6.16 7.37
N PRO A 411 16.07 6.23 8.70
CA PRO A 411 16.90 7.10 9.53
C PRO A 411 18.41 6.91 9.38
N THR A 412 18.88 5.69 9.09
CA THR A 412 20.31 5.40 8.91
C THR A 412 20.71 5.21 7.44
N GLY A 413 19.77 5.37 6.50
CA GLY A 413 19.95 5.06 5.08
C GLY A 413 20.11 3.55 4.78
N ARG A 414 19.96 2.68 5.79
CA ARG A 414 20.05 1.23 5.64
C ARG A 414 18.68 0.54 5.79
N PRO A 415 18.45 -0.60 5.12
CA PRO A 415 17.16 -1.30 5.13
C PRO A 415 16.63 -1.65 6.52
N GLU A 416 17.52 -1.98 7.47
CA GLU A 416 17.13 -2.36 8.82
C GLU A 416 16.52 -1.21 9.64
N SER A 417 16.77 0.04 9.25
CA SER A 417 16.22 1.23 9.92
C SER A 417 14.85 1.64 9.39
N LEU A 418 14.36 0.97 8.34
CA LEU A 418 13.12 1.26 7.65
C LEU A 418 11.93 1.30 8.60
N LYS A 419 11.18 2.40 8.54
CA LYS A 419 9.91 2.59 9.23
C LYS A 419 8.86 3.11 8.26
N VAL A 420 7.74 2.41 8.20
CA VAL A 420 6.60 2.80 7.37
C VAL A 420 5.46 3.21 8.30
N LYS A 421 4.94 4.43 8.11
CA LYS A 421 3.76 4.90 8.85
C LYS A 421 2.55 4.90 7.92
N VAL A 422 1.47 4.28 8.36
CA VAL A 422 0.20 4.22 7.65
C VAL A 422 -0.89 4.75 8.57
N ASP A 423 -1.60 5.79 8.13
CA ASP A 423 -2.78 6.27 8.82
C ASP A 423 -3.98 5.42 8.36
N ALA A 424 -4.55 4.63 9.26
CA ALA A 424 -5.66 3.73 8.96
C ALA A 424 -6.97 4.29 9.55
N THR A 425 -8.00 4.36 8.74
CA THR A 425 -9.35 4.79 9.13
C THR A 425 -10.29 3.58 9.00
N PRO A 426 -10.75 3.02 10.13
CA PRO A 426 -11.73 1.94 10.12
C PRO A 426 -13.01 2.30 9.38
N GLY A 427 -13.62 1.32 8.72
CA GLY A 427 -14.93 1.48 8.10
C GLY A 427 -16.03 1.68 9.16
N ILE A 428 -17.02 2.51 8.82
CA ILE A 428 -18.24 2.63 9.61
C ILE A 428 -19.12 1.42 9.29
N ALA A 429 -19.60 0.74 10.33
CA ALA A 429 -20.59 -0.31 10.23
C ALA A 429 -21.91 0.15 10.85
N GLU A 430 -23.00 -0.08 10.14
CA GLU A 430 -24.36 0.09 10.62
C GLU A 430 -25.06 -1.26 10.58
N VAL A 431 -25.77 -1.58 11.65
CA VAL A 431 -26.53 -2.82 11.76
C VAL A 431 -27.97 -2.49 12.10
N TYR A 432 -28.89 -3.22 11.49
CA TYR A 432 -30.32 -3.03 11.63
C TYR A 432 -31.00 -4.38 11.89
N ILE A 433 -31.94 -4.42 12.84
CA ILE A 433 -32.96 -5.46 12.90
C ILE A 433 -34.20 -4.86 12.25
N ALA A 434 -34.43 -5.20 10.98
CA ALA A 434 -35.52 -4.63 10.17
C ALA A 434 -35.73 -5.46 8.90
N GLU A 435 -36.76 -5.13 8.13
CA GLU A 435 -36.90 -5.60 6.75
C GLU A 435 -36.48 -4.48 5.80
N ALA A 436 -35.51 -4.77 4.92
CA ALA A 436 -35.17 -3.89 3.82
C ALA A 436 -36.29 -3.90 2.76
N TYR A 437 -36.70 -2.71 2.28
CA TYR A 437 -37.71 -2.58 1.24
C TYR A 437 -37.29 -1.58 0.16
N GLY A 438 -37.87 -1.72 -1.04
CA GLY A 438 -37.48 -0.98 -2.24
C GLY A 438 -36.54 -1.78 -3.16
N SER A 439 -36.32 -1.28 -4.37
CA SER A 439 -35.41 -1.89 -5.35
C SER A 439 -34.01 -1.31 -5.20
N GLY A 440 -33.02 -2.12 -4.81
CA GLY A 440 -31.62 -1.71 -4.84
C GLY A 440 -30.72 -2.19 -3.70
N PHE A 441 -30.85 -3.44 -3.23
CA PHE A 441 -29.93 -3.96 -2.20
C PHE A 441 -28.45 -3.86 -2.64
N ALA A 442 -28.17 -4.22 -3.90
CA ALA A 442 -26.85 -4.08 -4.53
C ALA A 442 -26.57 -2.67 -5.12
N ASP A 443 -27.51 -1.73 -5.03
CA ASP A 443 -27.31 -0.35 -5.49
C ASP A 443 -26.73 0.50 -4.35
N PHE A 444 -25.41 0.63 -4.34
CA PHE A 444 -24.67 1.44 -3.36
C PHE A 444 -24.79 2.95 -3.60
N THR A 445 -25.42 3.40 -4.70
CA THR A 445 -25.64 4.83 -4.97
C THR A 445 -26.82 5.40 -4.19
N ARG A 446 -27.67 4.54 -3.63
CA ARG A 446 -28.87 4.90 -2.86
C ARG A 446 -28.81 4.34 -1.44
N LYS A 447 -29.36 5.09 -0.49
CA LYS A 447 -29.52 4.61 0.89
C LYS A 447 -30.62 3.54 0.94
N LEU A 448 -30.36 2.42 1.62
CA LEU A 448 -31.35 1.37 1.82
C LEU A 448 -32.41 1.82 2.83
N LEU A 449 -33.67 1.47 2.58
CA LEU A 449 -34.80 1.82 3.45
C LEU A 449 -35.23 0.62 4.28
N PHE A 450 -35.54 0.86 5.55
CA PHE A 450 -35.85 -0.18 6.55
C PHE A 450 -37.19 0.07 7.21
N ARG A 451 -37.96 -1.01 7.44
CA ARG A 451 -39.24 -0.97 8.15
C ARG A 451 -39.30 -2.04 9.25
N PRO A 452 -40.16 -1.87 10.27
CA PRO A 452 -40.36 -2.87 11.31
C PRO A 452 -40.79 -4.23 10.71
N VAL A 453 -40.24 -5.31 11.26
CA VAL A 453 -40.40 -6.69 10.74
C VAL A 453 -40.79 -7.66 11.83
N ALA A 454 -41.54 -8.71 11.51
CA ALA A 454 -41.88 -9.75 12.48
C ALA A 454 -40.60 -10.47 12.97
N VAL A 455 -40.26 -10.25 14.24
CA VAL A 455 -39.07 -10.84 14.90
C VAL A 455 -39.40 -12.09 15.70
N ALA A 456 -40.64 -12.23 16.15
CA ALA A 456 -41.08 -13.39 16.91
C ALA A 456 -42.56 -13.71 16.68
N ASP A 457 -42.87 -15.00 16.67
CA ASP A 457 -44.24 -15.53 16.65
C ASP A 457 -44.57 -16.10 18.02
N VAL A 458 -45.73 -15.70 18.56
CA VAL A 458 -46.16 -16.03 19.93
C VAL A 458 -47.55 -16.64 19.89
N SER A 459 -47.78 -17.70 20.66
CA SER A 459 -49.12 -18.18 20.99
C SER A 459 -49.48 -17.73 22.40
N LEU A 460 -50.70 -17.23 22.59
CA LEU A 460 -51.21 -16.82 23.90
C LEU A 460 -52.39 -17.68 24.28
N ASN A 461 -52.36 -18.18 25.51
CA ASN A 461 -53.48 -18.84 26.14
C ASN A 461 -53.89 -18.03 27.38
N ILE A 462 -54.81 -17.09 27.18
CA ILE A 462 -55.26 -16.19 28.25
C ILE A 462 -56.35 -16.88 29.05
N LEU A 463 -56.12 -17.02 30.37
CA LEU A 463 -57.10 -17.53 31.34
C LEU A 463 -57.71 -18.91 31.00
N PHE A 464 -57.03 -19.74 30.19
CA PHE A 464 -57.52 -21.05 29.70
C PHE A 464 -58.78 -21.01 28.80
N VAL A 465 -59.25 -19.81 28.40
CA VAL A 465 -60.50 -19.65 27.64
C VAL A 465 -60.25 -19.08 26.24
N ILE A 466 -59.26 -18.20 26.08
CA ILE A 466 -58.97 -17.54 24.79
C ILE A 466 -57.59 -17.97 24.32
N LYS A 467 -57.56 -18.77 23.24
CA LYS A 467 -56.35 -19.11 22.49
C LYS A 467 -56.19 -18.15 21.32
N LEU A 468 -55.14 -17.34 21.36
CA LEU A 468 -54.68 -16.56 20.21
C LEU A 468 -53.47 -17.28 19.64
N ASP A 469 -53.70 -18.01 18.55
CA ASP A 469 -52.65 -18.72 17.84
C ASP A 469 -52.01 -17.76 16.82
N LEU A 470 -50.68 -17.58 16.93
CA LEU A 470 -49.84 -16.70 16.09
C LEU A 470 -50.10 -15.19 16.19
N LEU A 471 -49.68 -14.60 17.30
CA LEU A 471 -49.41 -13.17 17.42
C LEU A 471 -48.02 -12.85 16.88
N LYS A 472 -47.93 -11.90 15.94
CA LYS A 472 -46.65 -11.43 15.39
C LYS A 472 -46.12 -10.23 16.15
N ILE A 473 -44.90 -10.33 16.65
CA ILE A 473 -44.19 -9.23 17.28
C ILE A 473 -43.29 -8.59 16.24
N LYS A 474 -43.53 -7.32 15.92
CA LYS A 474 -42.66 -6.55 15.03
C LYS A 474 -41.56 -5.88 15.83
N GLY A 475 -40.32 -6.01 15.36
CA GLY A 475 -39.13 -5.39 15.93
C GLY A 475 -38.49 -4.40 14.97
N TYR A 476 -37.90 -3.34 15.53
CA TYR A 476 -36.97 -2.46 14.85
C TYR A 476 -35.83 -2.11 15.81
N ALA A 477 -34.58 -2.27 15.36
CA ALA A 477 -33.40 -1.81 16.08
C ALA A 477 -32.37 -1.27 15.09
N HIS A 478 -31.54 -0.34 15.55
CA HIS A 478 -30.42 0.20 14.80
C HIS A 478 -29.24 0.40 15.73
N ALA A 479 -28.05 -0.03 15.31
CA ALA A 479 -26.80 0.30 15.97
C ALA A 479 -25.77 0.73 14.93
N ARG A 480 -24.85 1.58 15.36
CA ARG A 480 -23.75 2.07 14.54
C ARG A 480 -22.45 1.94 15.31
N MET A 481 -21.40 1.53 14.60
CA MET A 481 -20.04 1.44 15.13
C MET A 481 -19.08 2.00 14.09
N GLY A 482 -18.23 2.95 14.46
CA GLY A 482 -17.41 3.63 13.48
C GLY A 482 -16.86 4.93 14.02
N ASN A 483 -15.61 5.24 13.68
CA ASN A 483 -15.02 6.54 13.94
C ASN A 483 -14.27 7.00 12.69
N THR A 484 -14.32 8.30 12.41
CA THR A 484 -13.66 8.93 11.27
C THR A 484 -12.24 9.40 11.57
N THR A 485 -11.75 9.26 12.81
CA THR A 485 -10.39 9.67 13.16
C THR A 485 -9.35 8.63 12.68
N PRO A 486 -8.36 9.04 11.87
CA PRO A 486 -7.28 8.16 11.46
C PRO A 486 -6.42 7.71 12.65
N VAL A 487 -6.11 6.42 12.72
CA VAL A 487 -5.22 5.82 13.71
C VAL A 487 -3.85 5.57 13.05
N PRO A 488 -2.77 6.18 13.56
CA PRO A 488 -1.44 5.99 12.99
C PRO A 488 -0.87 4.61 13.37
N LEU A 489 -0.56 3.80 12.36
CA LEU A 489 0.11 2.50 12.50
C LEU A 489 1.56 2.63 12.03
N THR A 490 2.53 2.22 12.86
CA THR A 490 3.95 2.22 12.49
C THR A 490 4.44 0.80 12.31
N PHE A 491 5.00 0.49 11.14
CA PHE A 491 5.61 -0.79 10.80
C PHE A 491 7.13 -0.65 10.75
N THR A 492 7.82 -1.53 11.48
CA THR A 492 9.28 -1.63 11.47
C THR A 492 9.74 -2.64 10.42
N HIS A 493 11.04 -2.66 10.11
CA HIS A 493 11.62 -3.67 9.24
C HIS A 493 11.28 -5.11 9.66
N ALA A 494 11.29 -5.41 10.97
CA ALA A 494 10.92 -6.73 11.49
C ALA A 494 9.44 -7.06 11.30
N ASP A 495 8.55 -6.07 11.46
CA ASP A 495 7.10 -6.24 11.21
C ASP A 495 6.85 -6.59 9.72
N ILE A 496 7.60 -5.95 8.81
CA ILE A 496 7.47 -6.16 7.37
C ILE A 496 7.99 -7.55 6.98
N LEU A 497 9.16 -7.95 7.48
CA LEU A 497 9.71 -9.30 7.22
C LEU A 497 8.82 -10.42 7.78
N SER A 498 8.20 -10.20 8.94
CA SER A 498 7.25 -11.14 9.54
C SER A 498 5.84 -11.05 8.96
N LYS A 499 5.58 -10.09 8.05
CA LYS A 499 4.28 -9.83 7.42
C LYS A 499 3.17 -9.60 8.45
N THR A 500 3.52 -8.95 9.55
CA THR A 500 2.61 -8.72 10.68
C THR A 500 1.51 -7.74 10.29
N ALA A 501 0.25 -8.13 10.48
CA ALA A 501 -0.90 -7.23 10.37
C ALA A 501 -1.04 -6.39 11.65
N LYS A 502 -1.29 -5.09 11.50
CA LYS A 502 -1.65 -4.21 12.63
C LYS A 502 -3.07 -3.70 12.43
N THR A 503 -3.84 -3.67 13.51
CA THR A 503 -5.26 -3.32 13.49
C THR A 503 -5.45 -1.92 14.04
N ALA A 504 -6.12 -1.06 13.28
CA ALA A 504 -6.73 0.16 13.80
C ALA A 504 -8.15 -0.16 14.25
N THR A 505 -8.53 0.23 15.47
CA THR A 505 -9.87 0.00 16.02
C THR A 505 -10.57 1.32 16.28
N THR A 506 -11.89 1.34 16.13
CA THR A 506 -12.70 2.50 16.50
C THR A 506 -12.77 2.66 18.02
N SER A 507 -12.97 3.89 18.50
CA SER A 507 -13.19 4.19 19.93
C SER A 507 -14.38 3.42 20.51
N ASP A 508 -15.40 3.19 19.69
CA ASP A 508 -16.69 2.65 20.14
C ASP A 508 -16.74 1.11 20.12
N TYR A 509 -15.60 0.46 19.89
CA TYR A 509 -15.48 -1.01 19.82
C TYR A 509 -15.68 -1.72 21.17
N THR A 510 -15.75 -0.97 22.28
CA THR A 510 -15.81 -1.54 23.64
C THR A 510 -17.13 -2.22 23.99
N GLN A 511 -18.18 -2.05 23.19
CA GLN A 511 -19.47 -2.71 23.35
C GLN A 511 -19.80 -3.55 22.12
N SER A 512 -20.43 -4.71 22.32
CA SER A 512 -20.89 -5.51 21.19
C SER A 512 -22.04 -4.80 20.46
N LEU A 513 -21.96 -4.73 19.13
CA LEU A 513 -22.98 -4.18 18.24
C LEU A 513 -24.37 -4.79 18.47
N THR A 514 -24.44 -6.08 18.75
CA THR A 514 -25.68 -6.81 19.05
C THR A 514 -26.23 -6.49 20.43
N SER A 515 -25.38 -6.22 21.42
CA SER A 515 -25.84 -5.70 22.71
C SER A 515 -26.51 -4.34 22.50
N SER A 516 -25.86 -3.43 21.78
CA SER A 516 -26.44 -2.12 21.46
C SER A 516 -27.76 -2.24 20.68
N LEU A 517 -27.86 -3.19 19.73
CA LEU A 517 -29.11 -3.48 19.01
C LEU A 517 -30.22 -3.97 19.92
N ILE A 518 -29.92 -4.86 20.88
CA ILE A 518 -30.93 -5.39 21.80
C ILE A 518 -31.38 -4.32 22.79
N ASP A 519 -30.48 -3.46 23.22
CA ASP A 519 -30.80 -2.32 24.08
C ASP A 519 -31.75 -1.35 23.36
N ASP A 520 -31.44 -0.99 22.11
CA ASP A 520 -32.25 -0.10 21.26
C ASP A 520 -33.45 -0.79 20.58
N LEU A 521 -33.69 -2.07 20.84
CA LEU A 521 -34.80 -2.82 20.23
C LEU A 521 -36.16 -2.27 20.66
N SER A 522 -36.87 -1.70 19.69
CA SER A 522 -38.27 -1.30 19.79
C SER A 522 -39.17 -2.42 19.31
N LEU A 523 -40.15 -2.81 20.12
CA LEU A 523 -41.12 -3.85 19.81
C LEU A 523 -42.52 -3.25 19.71
N SER A 524 -43.27 -3.68 18.70
CA SER A 524 -44.68 -3.36 18.51
C SER A 524 -45.45 -4.65 18.24
N VAL A 525 -46.72 -4.68 18.62
CA VAL A 525 -47.60 -5.83 18.39
C VAL A 525 -48.72 -5.41 17.47
N GLU A 526 -48.98 -6.22 16.45
CA GLU A 526 -50.12 -6.02 15.55
C GLU A 526 -51.17 -7.09 15.87
N PRO A 527 -52.30 -6.74 16.53
CA PRO A 527 -53.36 -7.70 16.75
C PRO A 527 -54.00 -8.04 15.40
N LEU A 528 -53.98 -9.32 15.01
CA LEU A 528 -54.71 -9.76 13.82
C LEU A 528 -56.22 -9.55 14.03
N GLY A 529 -56.75 -8.44 13.51
CA GLY A 529 -58.20 -8.21 13.34
C GLY A 529 -59.01 -8.00 14.63
N LEU A 530 -58.38 -7.78 15.78
CA LEU A 530 -59.07 -7.58 17.06
C LEU A 530 -58.84 -6.15 17.60
N PRO A 531 -59.90 -5.40 17.95
CA PRO A 531 -59.80 -4.04 18.51
C PRO A 531 -59.50 -4.09 20.01
N ILE A 532 -58.40 -4.76 20.40
CA ILE A 532 -57.97 -4.87 21.80
C ILE A 532 -56.63 -4.13 21.92
N ASP A 533 -56.58 -3.13 22.80
CA ASP A 533 -55.33 -2.48 23.18
C ASP A 533 -54.50 -3.43 24.04
N ILE A 534 -53.52 -4.07 23.41
CA ILE A 534 -52.60 -5.04 24.00
C ILE A 534 -51.27 -4.40 24.41
N GLY A 535 -51.23 -3.08 24.64
CA GLY A 535 -50.04 -2.39 25.13
C GLY A 535 -49.46 -2.97 26.43
N TRP A 536 -50.30 -3.55 27.31
CA TRP A 536 -49.87 -4.26 28.52
C TRP A 536 -49.06 -5.53 28.21
N LEU A 537 -49.37 -6.20 27.09
CA LEU A 537 -48.71 -7.42 26.67
C LEU A 537 -47.26 -7.17 26.23
N LEU A 538 -46.99 -6.00 25.64
CA LEU A 538 -45.62 -5.57 25.31
C LEU A 538 -44.73 -5.57 26.55
N GLY A 539 -45.22 -5.13 27.71
CA GLY A 539 -44.45 -5.15 28.96
C GLY A 539 -44.10 -6.57 29.43
N VAL A 540 -45.01 -7.52 29.23
CA VAL A 540 -44.82 -8.93 29.63
C VAL A 540 -43.90 -9.68 28.65
N VAL A 541 -43.97 -9.36 27.36
CA VAL A 541 -43.25 -10.11 26.31
C VAL A 541 -41.88 -9.48 25.95
N LYS A 542 -41.69 -8.19 26.17
CA LYS A 542 -40.43 -7.49 25.84
C LYS A 542 -39.23 -8.04 26.61
N THR A 543 -39.34 -8.23 27.93
CA THR A 543 -38.24 -8.72 28.77
C THR A 543 -37.81 -10.15 28.41
N PRO A 544 -38.73 -11.13 28.29
CA PRO A 544 -38.37 -12.48 27.89
C PRO A 544 -37.80 -12.56 26.47
N VAL A 545 -38.32 -11.78 25.52
CA VAL A 545 -37.79 -11.72 24.15
C VAL A 545 -36.39 -11.13 24.11
N LYS A 546 -36.13 -10.03 24.85
CA LYS A 546 -34.79 -9.46 24.98
C LYS A 546 -33.80 -10.43 25.64
N LEU A 547 -34.20 -11.15 26.69
CA LEU A 547 -33.37 -12.18 27.33
C LEU A 547 -33.05 -13.34 26.38
N SER A 548 -34.04 -13.79 25.60
CA SER A 548 -33.86 -14.87 24.61
C SER A 548 -32.93 -14.44 23.48
N LEU A 549 -33.06 -13.20 22.98
CA LEU A 549 -32.15 -12.61 22.00
C LEU A 549 -30.74 -12.42 22.58
N GLY A 550 -30.64 -11.98 23.84
CA GLY A 550 -29.38 -11.83 24.57
C GLY A 550 -28.61 -13.15 24.69
N ALA A 551 -29.31 -14.27 24.93
CA ALA A 551 -28.69 -15.59 24.99
C ALA A 551 -28.08 -16.06 23.65
N VAL A 552 -28.63 -15.59 22.52
CA VAL A 552 -28.21 -15.98 21.16
C VAL A 552 -27.17 -15.02 20.58
N THR A 553 -27.00 -13.86 21.23
CA THR A 553 -26.12 -12.77 20.82
C THR A 553 -24.68 -13.22 20.53
N PRO A 554 -23.99 -13.97 21.41
CA PRO A 554 -22.59 -14.36 21.16
C PRO A 554 -22.42 -15.24 19.91
N ALA A 555 -23.42 -16.08 19.61
CA ALA A 555 -23.38 -16.94 18.42
C ALA A 555 -23.56 -16.13 17.13
N VAL A 556 -24.47 -15.14 17.15
CA VAL A 556 -24.71 -14.22 16.03
C VAL A 556 -23.51 -13.30 15.80
N ASP A 557 -22.89 -12.78 16.87
CA ASP A 557 -21.68 -11.96 16.77
C ASP A 557 -20.53 -12.72 16.12
N LYS A 558 -20.30 -13.96 16.58
CA LYS A 558 -19.25 -14.83 16.01
C LYS A 558 -19.53 -15.14 14.55
N LEU A 559 -20.79 -15.38 14.19
CA LEU A 559 -21.22 -15.63 12.82
C LEU A 559 -20.97 -14.40 11.93
N LEU A 560 -21.41 -13.22 12.36
CA LEU A 560 -21.19 -11.96 11.63
C LEU A 560 -19.70 -11.65 11.49
N TYR A 561 -18.92 -11.80 12.56
CA TYR A 561 -17.49 -11.60 12.54
C TYR A 561 -16.80 -12.52 11.53
N ASN A 562 -17.09 -13.82 11.56
CA ASN A 562 -16.49 -14.79 10.64
C ASN A 562 -16.89 -14.54 9.19
N LEU A 563 -18.17 -14.21 8.96
CA LEU A 563 -18.70 -13.93 7.64
C LEU A 563 -18.03 -12.70 7.01
N LEU A 564 -18.00 -11.59 7.74
CA LEU A 564 -17.39 -10.34 7.26
C LEU A 564 -15.88 -10.50 7.08
N SER A 565 -15.21 -11.19 8.02
CA SER A 565 -13.78 -11.49 7.90
C SER A 565 -13.46 -12.29 6.62
N LEU A 566 -14.34 -13.22 6.21
CA LEU A 566 -14.16 -13.94 4.94
C LEU A 566 -14.35 -13.03 3.73
N LEU A 567 -15.21 -12.02 3.83
CA LEU A 567 -15.39 -11.00 2.79
C LEU A 567 -14.27 -9.94 2.80
N GLY A 568 -13.26 -10.06 3.67
CA GLY A 568 -12.19 -9.08 3.79
C GLY A 568 -12.63 -7.78 4.47
N VAL A 569 -13.79 -7.76 5.12
CA VAL A 569 -14.34 -6.60 5.84
C VAL A 569 -14.40 -6.83 7.35
N SER A 570 -13.96 -5.84 8.14
CA SER A 570 -14.02 -5.91 9.60
C SER A 570 -14.90 -4.81 10.18
N LEU A 571 -15.64 -5.13 11.24
CA LEU A 571 -16.56 -4.21 11.90
C LEU A 571 -15.77 -3.29 12.83
N GLY A 572 -15.80 -1.98 12.58
CA GLY A 572 -15.11 -0.98 13.42
C GLY A 572 -13.60 -1.22 13.55
N GLN A 573 -13.02 -1.94 12.59
CA GLN A 573 -11.59 -2.22 12.52
C GLN A 573 -11.08 -1.99 11.11
N ALA A 574 -9.79 -1.78 10.98
CA ALA A 574 -9.06 -1.84 9.71
C ALA A 574 -7.74 -2.56 9.96
N ASP A 575 -7.58 -3.75 9.38
CA ASP A 575 -6.31 -4.45 9.43
C ASP A 575 -5.44 -3.98 8.26
N VAL A 576 -4.26 -3.49 8.58
CA VAL A 576 -3.28 -3.04 7.61
C VAL A 576 -2.08 -3.96 7.65
N ARG A 577 -1.60 -4.32 6.47
CA ARG A 577 -0.33 -5.04 6.28
C ARG A 577 0.58 -4.20 5.40
N VAL A 578 1.85 -4.09 5.79
CA VAL A 578 2.92 -3.61 4.91
C VAL A 578 3.76 -4.83 4.58
N THR A 579 3.72 -5.26 3.32
CA THR A 579 4.33 -6.52 2.88
C THR A 579 5.69 -6.34 2.24
N GLY A 580 6.03 -5.10 1.90
CA GLY A 580 7.40 -4.71 1.59
C GLY A 580 7.53 -3.21 1.55
N ALA A 581 8.75 -2.74 1.71
CA ALA A 581 9.09 -1.35 1.49
C ALA A 581 10.59 -1.24 1.20
N THR A 582 10.96 -0.23 0.45
CA THR A 582 12.34 0.04 0.08
C THR A 582 12.68 1.49 0.41
N CYS A 583 13.91 1.69 0.91
CA CYS A 583 14.48 3.02 1.06
C CYS A 583 14.89 3.65 -0.28
N GLY A 584 14.80 2.87 -1.37
CA GLY A 584 15.42 3.20 -2.65
C GLY A 584 16.96 3.18 -2.53
N ARG A 585 17.64 2.98 -3.66
CA ARG A 585 19.07 3.31 -3.73
C ARG A 585 19.17 4.74 -4.24
N SER A 586 19.83 5.60 -3.48
CA SER A 586 20.18 6.93 -3.97
C SER A 586 21.09 6.79 -5.18
N VAL A 587 20.64 7.34 -6.31
CA VAL A 587 21.36 7.29 -7.59
C VAL A 587 21.54 8.70 -8.13
N LEU A 588 22.68 8.94 -8.79
CA LEU A 588 22.92 10.18 -9.51
C LEU A 588 22.01 10.26 -10.72
N VAL A 589 21.48 11.46 -10.97
CA VAL A 589 20.57 11.75 -12.07
C VAL A 589 20.99 13.02 -12.80
N GLN A 590 20.49 13.18 -14.03
CA GLN A 590 20.86 14.26 -14.94
C GLN A 590 19.64 14.97 -15.54
#